data_AF-A0A942C396-F1
#
_entry.id   AF-A0A942C396-F1
#
_cell.length_a   1.000
_cell.length_b   1.000
_cell.length_c   1.000
_cell.angle_alpha   90.00
_cell.angle_beta   90.00
_cell.angle_gamma   90.00
#
_symmetry.space_group_name_H-M   'P 1'
#
loop_
_entity.id
_entity.type
_entity.pdbx_description
1 polymer ?
#
loop_
_entity_poly.entity_id
_entity_poly.type
_entity_poly.pdbx_seq_one_letter_code
_entity_poly.pdbx_strand_id
1 'polypeptide(L)'
;MNLQLQRTSLNRGGMPEYLTRGISPWQRAERNLPQTGRSQNAVVAYSKPATARISIRLKEAIERSRYILDLEDDWDEEGSPGFQETTWKRATDFILQVAISFRQQPHGFWIEPPRILPGPKGSLDIHWKTSKRELLINVPENMSEPADYYGSGGRTDIIKGKLETSAKNEWILTWLTR
;
A
#
# COMPACT_ATOMS: atom_id res chain seq x y z
N MET A 1 30.55 41.94 -17.37
CA MET A 1 29.80 41.55 -18.57
C MET A 1 29.08 40.24 -18.22
N ASN A 2 27.79 40.33 -17.91
CA ASN A 2 27.01 39.29 -17.24
C ASN A 2 25.95 38.79 -18.23
N LEU A 3 25.99 37.51 -18.61
CA LEU A 3 24.98 36.90 -19.47
C LEU A 3 23.92 36.22 -18.60
N GLN A 4 22.67 36.63 -18.82
CA GLN A 4 21.46 36.01 -18.32
C GLN A 4 21.34 34.57 -18.82
N LEU A 5 20.92 33.67 -17.93
CA LEU A 5 20.17 32.48 -18.31
C LEU A 5 18.88 32.44 -17.49
N GLN A 6 17.76 32.54 -18.21
CA GLN A 6 16.42 32.33 -17.71
C GLN A 6 16.01 30.86 -17.87
N ARG A 7 15.10 30.43 -16.96
CA ARG A 7 14.16 29.30 -17.02
C ARG A 7 14.68 27.91 -16.65
N THR A 8 14.15 27.37 -15.54
CA THR A 8 12.94 26.52 -15.58
C THR A 8 12.47 26.23 -14.15
N SER A 9 11.23 26.63 -13.83
CA SER A 9 10.56 26.26 -12.60
C SER A 9 10.07 24.81 -12.71
N LEU A 10 10.80 23.88 -12.10
CA LEU A 10 10.29 22.54 -11.83
C LEU A 10 9.17 22.67 -10.79
N ASN A 11 7.95 22.50 -11.28
CA ASN A 11 6.74 22.38 -10.48
C ASN A 11 6.90 21.12 -9.61
N ARG A 12 7.24 21.30 -8.33
CA ARG A 12 7.33 20.22 -7.35
C ARG A 12 5.92 19.75 -7.09
N GLY A 13 5.56 18.56 -7.59
CA GLY A 13 4.43 17.79 -7.08
C GLY A 13 4.65 17.57 -5.58
N GLY A 14 4.10 18.47 -4.78
CA GLY A 14 4.13 18.41 -3.33
C GLY A 14 3.30 17.23 -2.87
N MET A 15 3.83 16.48 -1.90
CA MET A 15 3.08 15.48 -1.16
C MET A 15 1.71 16.03 -0.75
N PRO A 16 0.63 15.26 -0.88
CA PRO A 16 -0.67 15.67 -0.37
C PRO A 16 -0.57 16.06 1.12
N GLU A 17 -1.20 17.18 1.49
CA GLU A 17 -1.05 17.82 2.80
C GLU A 17 -1.51 16.91 3.97
N TYR A 18 -2.32 15.88 3.71
CA TYR A 18 -2.73 14.89 4.70
C TYR A 18 -1.60 13.96 5.17
N LEU A 19 -0.48 13.88 4.45
CA LEU A 19 0.71 13.11 4.85
C LEU A 19 1.69 13.90 5.75
N THR A 20 1.54 15.23 5.86
CA THR A 20 2.48 16.09 6.62
C THR A 20 2.01 16.44 8.02
N ARG A 21 0.70 16.31 8.32
CA ARG A 21 0.11 16.77 9.59
C ARG A 21 -0.04 15.71 10.68
N GLY A 22 0.50 14.50 10.50
CA GLY A 22 0.56 13.49 11.57
C GLY A 22 -0.78 12.95 12.07
N ILE A 23 -1.89 13.30 11.41
CA ILE A 23 -3.22 12.76 11.66
C ILE A 23 -3.79 12.38 10.31
N SER A 24 -3.80 11.08 10.02
CA SER A 24 -4.39 10.54 8.82
C SER A 24 -5.93 10.65 8.91
N PRO A 25 -6.64 11.02 7.82
CA PRO A 25 -8.11 10.98 7.77
C PRO A 25 -8.72 9.64 8.23
N TRP A 26 -7.96 8.55 8.10
CA TRP A 26 -8.36 7.20 8.50
C TRP A 26 -8.52 7.01 10.01
N GLN A 27 -7.92 7.86 10.86
CA GLN A 27 -8.15 7.81 12.33
C GLN A 27 -9.58 8.22 12.72
N ARG A 28 -10.34 8.87 11.82
CA ARG A 28 -11.78 9.16 12.03
C ARG A 28 -12.67 7.96 11.67
N ALA A 29 -12.28 7.15 10.68
CA ALA A 29 -13.05 5.98 10.24
C ALA A 29 -12.90 4.75 11.16
N GLU A 30 -11.79 4.63 11.90
CA GLU A 30 -11.51 3.49 12.81
C GLU A 30 -12.43 3.41 14.04
N ARG A 31 -13.26 4.42 14.33
CA ARG A 31 -14.09 4.47 15.54
C ARG A 31 -15.31 3.52 15.55
N ASN A 32 -15.63 2.88 14.42
CA ASN A 32 -16.85 2.08 14.26
C ASN A 32 -16.63 0.61 13.84
N LEU A 33 -15.41 0.07 13.92
CA LEU A 33 -15.15 -1.33 13.56
C LEU A 33 -15.17 -2.25 14.79
N PRO A 34 -15.91 -3.38 14.77
CA PRO A 34 -15.96 -4.31 15.90
C PRO A 34 -14.61 -5.00 16.10
N GLN A 35 -14.11 -4.91 17.33
CA GLN A 35 -12.87 -5.54 17.78
C GLN A 35 -13.15 -6.99 18.21
N THR A 36 -12.62 -7.98 17.49
CA THR A 36 -12.69 -9.39 17.90
C THR A 36 -11.38 -9.81 18.58
N GLY A 37 -11.54 -10.41 19.77
CA GLY A 37 -10.45 -10.69 20.72
C GLY A 37 -9.49 -11.80 20.28
N ARG A 38 -8.23 -11.66 20.70
CA ARG A 38 -7.17 -12.67 20.60
C ARG A 38 -7.17 -13.60 21.81
N SER A 39 -7.15 -14.90 21.59
CA SER A 39 -6.65 -15.89 22.56
C SER A 39 -5.27 -16.39 22.13
N GLN A 40 -4.36 -16.50 23.10
CA GLN A 40 -3.02 -17.07 22.96
C GLN A 40 -3.07 -18.60 23.11
N ASN A 41 -2.03 -19.26 22.56
CA ASN A 41 -1.61 -20.68 22.72
C ASN A 41 -1.82 -21.57 21.49
N ALA A 42 -0.70 -21.87 20.81
CA ALA A 42 -0.31 -23.24 20.41
C ALA A 42 1.00 -23.16 19.61
N VAL A 43 2.09 -23.57 20.24
CA VAL A 43 3.38 -23.85 19.58
C VAL A 43 3.31 -25.29 19.04
N VAL A 44 3.89 -25.52 17.87
CA VAL A 44 4.18 -26.83 17.23
C VAL A 44 3.09 -27.43 16.31
N ALA A 45 3.04 -26.95 15.05
CA ALA A 45 2.78 -27.74 13.83
C ALA A 45 3.02 -26.89 12.54
N TYR A 46 4.22 -26.93 11.95
CA TYR A 46 4.53 -26.41 10.60
C TYR A 46 3.99 -27.38 9.53
N SER A 47 3.54 -27.04 8.31
CA SER A 47 3.60 -25.78 7.54
C SER A 47 2.73 -25.76 6.25
N LYS A 48 1.91 -26.77 5.94
CA LYS A 48 1.08 -26.77 4.71
C LYS A 48 -0.27 -26.02 4.82
N PRO A 49 -1.11 -26.22 5.86
CA PRO A 49 -2.42 -25.58 5.90
C PRO A 49 -2.35 -24.07 6.15
N ALA A 50 -1.42 -23.58 6.98
CA ALA A 50 -1.28 -22.13 7.23
C ALA A 50 -0.80 -21.37 5.98
N THR A 51 0.12 -21.96 5.22
CA THR A 51 0.65 -21.42 3.96
C THR A 51 -0.46 -21.27 2.91
N ALA A 52 -1.26 -22.32 2.70
CA ALA A 52 -2.40 -22.28 1.78
C ALA A 52 -3.48 -21.28 2.26
N ARG A 53 -3.68 -21.16 3.59
CA ARG A 53 -4.64 -20.20 4.15
C ARG A 53 -4.23 -18.76 3.89
N ILE A 54 -2.95 -18.41 4.00
CA ILE A 54 -2.54 -17.02 3.74
C ILE A 54 -2.58 -16.69 2.24
N SER A 55 -2.25 -17.63 1.35
CA SER A 55 -2.47 -17.41 -0.09
C SER A 55 -3.95 -17.23 -0.44
N ILE A 56 -4.85 -17.96 0.24
CA ILE A 56 -6.30 -17.76 0.12
C ILE A 56 -6.70 -16.38 0.62
N ARG A 57 -6.24 -15.97 1.80
CA ARG A 57 -6.57 -14.65 2.37
C ARG A 57 -6.06 -13.49 1.52
N LEU A 58 -4.92 -13.66 0.85
CA LEU A 58 -4.41 -12.68 -0.11
C LEU A 58 -5.34 -12.58 -1.32
N LYS A 59 -5.72 -13.72 -1.91
CA LYS A 59 -6.70 -13.74 -3.00
C LYS A 59 -8.01 -13.09 -2.58
N GLU A 60 -8.54 -13.43 -1.41
CA GLU A 60 -9.76 -12.83 -0.90
C GLU A 60 -9.62 -11.32 -0.66
N ALA A 61 -8.46 -10.82 -0.20
CA ALA A 61 -8.25 -9.39 -0.02
C ALA A 61 -8.28 -8.64 -1.36
N ILE A 62 -7.72 -9.25 -2.42
CA ILE A 62 -7.79 -8.75 -3.80
C ILE A 62 -9.23 -8.79 -4.32
N GLU A 63 -9.95 -9.91 -4.19
CA GLU A 63 -11.34 -10.00 -4.65
C GLU A 63 -12.25 -9.03 -3.89
N ARG A 64 -12.08 -8.93 -2.58
CA ARG A 64 -12.85 -7.98 -1.75
C ARG A 64 -12.57 -6.53 -2.11
N SER A 65 -11.44 -6.19 -2.74
CA SER A 65 -11.16 -4.81 -3.15
C SER A 65 -11.79 -4.42 -4.47
N ARG A 66 -12.42 -5.35 -5.21
CA ARG A 66 -13.10 -5.03 -6.48
C ARG A 66 -14.22 -4.01 -6.33
N TYR A 67 -14.83 -3.88 -5.15
CA TYR A 67 -15.85 -2.85 -4.88
C TYR A 67 -15.39 -1.42 -5.22
N ILE A 68 -14.07 -1.18 -5.23
CA ILE A 68 -13.49 0.13 -5.58
C ILE A 68 -13.84 0.52 -7.02
N LEU A 69 -14.00 -0.46 -7.91
CA LEU A 69 -14.36 -0.24 -9.31
C LEU A 69 -15.83 0.17 -9.49
N ASP A 70 -16.65 -0.05 -8.46
CA ASP A 70 -18.06 0.33 -8.44
C ASP A 70 -18.27 1.72 -7.82
N LEU A 71 -17.19 2.40 -7.39
CA LEU A 71 -17.26 3.76 -6.86
C LEU A 71 -17.48 4.76 -8.01
N GLU A 72 -18.52 5.59 -7.86
CA GLU A 72 -18.86 6.66 -8.80
C GLU A 72 -17.86 7.83 -8.71
N ASP A 73 -17.93 8.74 -9.68
CA ASP A 73 -17.24 10.03 -9.58
C ASP A 73 -17.71 10.79 -8.32
N ASP A 74 -16.79 11.51 -7.69
CA ASP A 74 -17.01 12.28 -6.45
C ASP A 74 -17.39 11.41 -5.22
N TRP A 75 -16.97 10.14 -5.19
CA TRP A 75 -17.21 9.23 -4.06
C TRP A 75 -16.65 9.73 -2.72
N ASP A 76 -15.70 10.66 -2.75
CA ASP A 76 -15.03 11.25 -1.60
C ASP A 76 -15.51 12.67 -1.24
N GLU A 77 -16.50 13.21 -1.97
CA GLU A 77 -16.97 14.61 -1.83
C GLU A 77 -15.87 15.66 -2.08
N GLU A 78 -14.73 15.27 -2.65
CA GLU A 78 -13.58 16.13 -2.97
C GLU A 78 -13.28 16.16 -4.49
N GLY A 79 -14.19 15.64 -5.31
CA GLY A 79 -14.09 15.62 -6.77
C GLY A 79 -13.17 14.54 -7.33
N SER A 80 -12.87 13.45 -6.59
CA SER A 80 -12.10 12.34 -7.16
C SER A 80 -12.89 11.59 -8.24
N PRO A 81 -12.26 11.21 -9.36
CA PRO A 81 -12.92 10.36 -10.34
C PRO A 81 -13.12 8.94 -9.80
N GLY A 82 -14.03 8.19 -10.43
CA GLY A 82 -14.13 6.76 -10.28
C GLY A 82 -12.85 6.02 -10.73
N PHE A 83 -12.76 4.74 -10.42
CA PHE A 83 -11.52 3.98 -10.59
C PHE A 83 -11.50 3.14 -11.87
N GLN A 84 -10.33 3.09 -12.53
CA GLN A 84 -10.12 2.26 -13.71
C GLN A 84 -9.67 0.83 -13.33
N GLU A 85 -10.17 -0.18 -14.06
CA GLU A 85 -9.73 -1.58 -13.95
C GLU A 85 -8.21 -1.73 -14.16
N THR A 86 -7.62 -0.90 -15.02
CA THR A 86 -6.17 -0.90 -15.29
C THR A 86 -5.35 -0.52 -14.05
N THR A 87 -5.79 0.49 -13.29
CA THR A 87 -5.14 0.91 -12.04
C THR A 87 -5.32 -0.15 -10.95
N TRP A 88 -6.52 -0.71 -10.81
CA TRP A 88 -6.78 -1.82 -9.90
C TRP A 88 -5.89 -3.02 -10.19
N LYS A 89 -5.83 -3.45 -11.46
CA LYS A 89 -4.99 -4.55 -11.90
C LYS A 89 -3.51 -4.28 -11.62
N ARG A 90 -3.03 -3.06 -11.89
CA ARG A 90 -1.65 -2.65 -11.59
C ARG A 90 -1.31 -2.79 -10.11
N ALA A 91 -2.20 -2.34 -9.23
CA ALA A 91 -2.02 -2.45 -7.79
C ALA A 91 -2.04 -3.91 -7.32
N THR A 92 -2.98 -4.72 -7.79
CA THR A 92 -3.10 -6.12 -7.38
C THR A 92 -1.98 -7.00 -7.91
N ASP A 93 -1.53 -6.76 -9.14
CA ASP A 93 -0.38 -7.46 -9.72
C ASP A 93 0.89 -7.17 -8.92
N PHE A 94 1.11 -5.91 -8.52
CA PHE A 94 2.23 -5.54 -7.66
C PHE A 94 2.18 -6.27 -6.31
N ILE A 95 1.01 -6.33 -5.65
CA ILE A 95 0.86 -7.04 -4.38
C ILE A 95 1.22 -8.52 -4.54
N LEU A 96 0.69 -9.18 -5.58
CA LEU A 96 0.97 -10.59 -5.87
C LEU A 96 2.46 -10.81 -6.13
N GLN A 97 3.07 -9.98 -6.98
CA GLN A 97 4.48 -10.06 -7.33
C GLN A 97 5.38 -9.93 -6.09
N VAL A 98 5.15 -8.92 -5.27
CA VAL A 98 5.96 -8.67 -4.07
C VAL A 98 5.75 -9.78 -3.03
N ALA A 99 4.50 -10.22 -2.80
CA ALA A 99 4.22 -11.29 -1.83
C ALA A 99 4.87 -12.63 -2.23
N ILE A 100 4.78 -13.00 -3.51
CA ILE A 100 5.40 -14.22 -4.06
C ILE A 100 6.93 -14.11 -3.98
N SER A 101 7.49 -12.98 -4.42
CA SER A 101 8.95 -12.78 -4.44
C SER A 101 9.53 -12.78 -3.03
N PHE A 102 8.85 -12.14 -2.07
CA PHE A 102 9.24 -12.20 -0.66
C PHE A 102 9.18 -13.62 -0.12
N ARG A 103 8.11 -14.37 -0.42
CA ARG A 103 7.95 -15.75 0.05
C ARG A 103 9.05 -16.68 -0.45
N GLN A 104 9.59 -16.44 -1.65
CA GLN A 104 10.65 -17.24 -2.27
C GLN A 104 12.06 -16.97 -1.69
N GLN A 105 12.24 -15.94 -0.85
CA GLN A 105 13.53 -15.69 -0.18
C GLN A 105 13.86 -16.80 0.85
N PRO A 106 15.15 -17.02 1.20
CA PRO A 106 15.55 -18.05 2.17
C PRO A 106 14.87 -17.97 3.55
N HIS A 107 14.46 -16.78 3.96
CA HIS A 107 13.70 -16.53 5.20
C HIS A 107 12.30 -15.97 4.94
N GLY A 108 11.81 -16.13 3.71
CA GLY A 108 10.50 -15.69 3.27
C GLY A 108 9.38 -16.49 3.94
N PHE A 109 8.36 -15.78 4.39
CA PHE A 109 7.13 -16.38 4.91
C PHE A 109 5.93 -15.62 4.35
N TRP A 110 4.74 -16.18 4.56
CA TRP A 110 3.53 -15.49 4.14
C TRP A 110 3.16 -14.39 5.13
N ILE A 111 3.03 -13.17 4.62
CA ILE A 111 2.59 -12.02 5.41
C ILE A 111 1.07 -11.87 5.35
N GLU A 112 0.51 -11.23 6.38
CA GLU A 112 -0.88 -10.81 6.35
C GLU A 112 -1.15 -9.93 5.11
N PRO A 113 -2.28 -10.13 4.40
CA PRO A 113 -2.61 -9.35 3.21
C PRO A 113 -2.70 -7.85 3.53
N PRO A 114 -2.36 -6.96 2.57
CA PRO A 114 -2.62 -5.54 2.75
C PRO A 114 -4.12 -5.26 2.70
N ARG A 115 -4.49 -4.09 3.20
CA ARG A 115 -5.73 -3.44 2.77
C ARG A 115 -5.47 -2.73 1.44
N ILE A 116 -6.41 -2.86 0.52
CA ILE A 116 -6.43 -2.14 -0.76
C ILE A 116 -7.58 -1.15 -0.63
N LEU A 117 -7.27 0.13 -0.72
CA LEU A 117 -8.18 1.23 -0.40
C LEU A 117 -8.22 2.23 -1.56
N PRO A 118 -9.36 2.91 -1.77
CA PRO A 118 -9.42 4.02 -2.71
C PRO A 118 -8.54 5.17 -2.19
N GLY A 119 -7.67 5.68 -3.04
CA GLY A 119 -6.88 6.89 -2.83
C GLY A 119 -7.43 8.05 -3.68
N PRO A 120 -6.96 9.28 -3.45
CA PRO A 120 -7.47 10.43 -4.18
C PRO A 120 -7.07 10.37 -5.67
N LYS A 121 -7.83 11.06 -6.53
CA LYS A 121 -7.49 11.25 -7.95
C LYS A 121 -7.27 9.92 -8.70
N GLY A 122 -8.12 8.93 -8.48
CA GLY A 122 -8.05 7.62 -9.13
C GLY A 122 -6.88 6.72 -8.68
N SER A 123 -6.08 7.14 -7.69
CA SER A 123 -4.96 6.34 -7.16
C SER A 123 -5.41 5.27 -6.18
N LEU A 124 -4.67 4.17 -6.03
CA LEU A 124 -4.98 3.12 -5.06
C LEU A 124 -3.95 3.05 -3.94
N ASP A 125 -4.42 2.99 -2.70
CA ASP A 125 -3.59 2.82 -1.52
C ASP A 125 -3.48 1.34 -1.14
N ILE A 126 -2.24 0.87 -1.02
CA ILE A 126 -1.88 -0.44 -0.51
C ILE A 126 -1.28 -0.27 0.87
N HIS A 127 -2.00 -0.75 1.88
CA HIS A 127 -1.65 -0.53 3.27
C HIS A 127 -1.37 -1.85 3.98
N TRP A 128 -0.11 -2.09 4.32
CA TRP A 128 0.31 -3.13 5.25
C TRP A 128 0.56 -2.58 6.64
N LYS A 129 0.08 -3.30 7.66
CA LYS A 129 0.32 -2.96 9.06
C LYS A 129 0.63 -4.21 9.87
N THR A 130 1.73 -4.16 10.60
CA THR A 130 2.11 -5.16 11.61
C THR A 130 2.01 -4.53 13.00
N SER A 131 2.31 -5.30 14.04
CA SER A 131 2.41 -4.74 15.39
C SER A 131 3.59 -3.79 15.60
N LYS A 132 4.56 -3.75 14.65
CA LYS A 132 5.80 -2.96 14.78
C LYS A 132 5.94 -1.88 13.71
N ARG A 133 5.40 -2.11 12.51
CA ARG A 133 5.65 -1.30 11.33
C ARG A 133 4.39 -1.11 10.51
N GLU A 134 4.30 0.03 9.86
CA GLU A 134 3.26 0.40 8.90
C GLU A 134 3.91 0.75 7.57
N LEU A 135 3.30 0.35 6.47
CA LEU A 135 3.73 0.61 5.11
C LEU A 135 2.52 1.00 4.27
N LEU A 136 2.59 2.18 3.66
CA LEU A 136 1.62 2.71 2.71
C LEU A 136 2.29 2.85 1.35
N ILE A 137 1.64 2.38 0.30
CA ILE A 137 2.07 2.54 -1.09
C ILE A 137 0.89 3.08 -1.88
N ASN A 138 1.07 4.24 -2.50
CA ASN A 138 0.07 4.85 -3.36
C ASN A 138 0.43 4.56 -4.83
N VAL A 139 -0.45 3.86 -5.53
CA VAL A 139 -0.31 3.51 -6.95
C VAL A 139 -1.15 4.51 -7.76
N PRO A 140 -0.52 5.42 -8.52
CA PRO A 140 -1.25 6.43 -9.27
C PRO A 140 -2.02 5.82 -10.45
N GLU A 141 -3.12 6.48 -10.82
CA GLU A 141 -3.91 6.14 -12.01
C GLU A 141 -3.04 6.18 -13.28
N ASN A 142 -2.18 7.20 -13.39
CA ASN A 142 -1.26 7.35 -14.50
C ASN A 142 -0.25 6.19 -14.55
N MET A 143 -0.39 5.34 -15.57
CA MET A 143 0.42 4.14 -15.76
C MET A 143 1.91 4.43 -15.98
N SER A 144 2.29 5.66 -16.34
CA SER A 144 3.68 6.07 -16.52
C SER A 144 4.31 6.66 -15.25
N GLU A 145 3.54 6.90 -14.19
CA GLU A 145 4.06 7.44 -12.93
C GLU A 145 4.42 6.32 -11.95
N PRO A 146 5.59 6.39 -11.28
CA PRO A 146 5.94 5.43 -10.24
C PRO A 146 5.01 5.54 -9.03
N ALA A 147 4.86 4.44 -8.29
CA ALA A 147 4.16 4.46 -7.02
C ALA A 147 4.98 5.19 -5.94
N ASP A 148 4.32 5.96 -5.10
CA ASP A 148 4.91 6.54 -3.90
C ASP A 148 4.81 5.55 -2.74
N TYR A 149 5.83 5.48 -1.89
CA TYR A 149 5.78 4.68 -0.67
C TYR A 149 6.22 5.46 0.55
N TYR A 150 5.64 5.09 1.69
CA TYR A 150 6.00 5.56 3.01
C TYR A 150 5.89 4.39 4.01
N GLY A 151 6.94 4.17 4.80
CA GLY A 151 6.94 3.21 5.89
C GLY A 151 7.42 3.83 7.19
N SER A 152 6.79 3.47 8.30
CA SER A 152 7.23 3.84 9.66
C SER A 152 7.26 2.62 10.60
N GLY A 153 8.40 2.41 11.26
CA GLY A 153 8.61 1.47 12.36
C GLY A 153 8.85 2.16 13.71
N GLY A 154 8.49 3.44 13.82
CA GLY A 154 8.78 4.30 14.97
C GLY A 154 9.40 5.64 14.56
N ARG A 155 9.92 6.41 15.52
CA ARG A 155 10.40 7.79 15.29
C ARG A 155 11.59 7.88 14.33
N THR A 156 12.45 6.85 14.28
CA THR A 156 13.71 6.89 13.52
C THR A 156 13.81 5.82 12.43
N ASP A 157 12.90 4.85 12.39
CA ASP A 157 12.84 3.82 11.35
C ASP A 157 11.77 4.23 10.32
N ILE A 158 12.16 5.08 9.38
CA ILE A 158 11.27 5.62 8.35
C ILE A 158 11.90 5.37 6.99
N ILE A 159 11.09 4.85 6.05
CA ILE A 159 11.43 4.76 4.64
C ILE A 159 10.42 5.55 3.83
N LYS A 160 10.87 6.21 2.74
CA LYS A 160 9.98 6.86 1.79
C LYS A 160 10.66 7.02 0.44
N GLY A 161 9.89 7.02 -0.63
CA GLY A 161 10.42 7.23 -1.97
C GLY A 161 9.43 6.82 -3.04
N LYS A 162 9.98 6.51 -4.21
CA LYS A 162 9.22 6.06 -5.39
C LYS A 162 9.69 4.66 -5.80
N LEU A 163 8.77 3.86 -6.34
CA LEU A 163 9.08 2.54 -6.90
C LEU A 163 8.31 2.29 -8.19
N GLU A 164 8.94 1.55 -9.08
CA GLU A 164 8.28 1.01 -10.26
C GLU A 164 7.52 -0.26 -9.87
N THR A 165 6.21 -0.29 -10.06
CA THR A 165 5.35 -1.42 -9.66
C THR A 165 5.64 -2.70 -10.44
N SER A 166 6.30 -2.60 -11.59
CA SER A 166 6.73 -3.75 -12.40
C SER A 166 8.09 -4.33 -11.95
N ALA A 167 8.88 -3.58 -11.18
CA ALA A 167 10.18 -4.02 -10.71
C ALA A 167 10.09 -4.97 -9.51
N LYS A 168 11.20 -5.67 -9.22
CA LYS A 168 11.36 -6.49 -8.02
C LYS A 168 11.49 -5.60 -6.78
N ASN A 169 10.45 -5.62 -5.94
CA ASN A 169 10.34 -4.75 -4.76
C ASN A 169 10.16 -5.54 -3.45
N GLU A 170 10.51 -6.82 -3.41
CA GLU A 170 10.35 -7.68 -2.22
C GLU A 170 11.05 -7.14 -0.97
N TRP A 171 12.06 -6.28 -1.14
CA TRP A 171 12.74 -5.58 -0.05
C TRP A 171 11.79 -4.77 0.85
N ILE A 172 10.65 -4.27 0.32
CA ILE A 172 9.67 -3.52 1.11
C ILE A 172 9.04 -4.40 2.19
N LEU A 173 8.79 -5.68 1.87
CA LEU A 173 8.28 -6.65 2.83
C LEU A 173 9.39 -7.17 3.74
N THR A 174 10.62 -7.25 3.24
CA THR A 174 11.80 -7.48 4.08
C THR A 174 11.93 -6.37 5.13
N TRP A 175 11.71 -5.09 4.79
CA TRP A 175 11.72 -3.99 5.75
C TRP A 175 10.52 -4.06 6.72
N LEU A 176 9.31 -4.33 6.21
CA LEU A 176 8.08 -4.41 7.01
C LEU A 176 8.14 -5.49 8.11
N THR A 177 8.93 -6.55 7.90
CA THR A 177 8.96 -7.73 8.76
C THR A 177 10.16 -7.80 9.72
N ARG A 178 11.02 -6.76 9.77
CA ARG A 178 12.13 -6.67 10.74
C ARG A 178 11.65 -6.35 12.15
#